data_AF-W2YLQ3-F1
#
_entry.id   AF-W2YLQ3-F1
#
_cell.length_a   1.000
_cell.length_b   1.000
_cell.length_c   1.000
_cell.angle_alpha   90.00
_cell.angle_beta   90.00
_cell.angle_gamma   90.00
#
_symmetry.space_group_name_H-M   'P 1'
#
loop_
_entity.id
_entity.type
_entity.pdbx_description
1 polymer ?
#
loop_
_entity_poly.entity_id
_entity_poly.type
_entity_poly.pdbx_seq_one_letter_code
_entity_poly.pdbx_strand_id
1 'polypeptide(L)'
;MHRKTSEITAYYACKESKVPEVLWHVRYPGSSLKARVKPAFKNKDEFKTVVKLRLNWRNDNPTPFVSLLEGKDNALKWAEI
;
A
#
# COMPACT_ATOMS: atom_id res chain seq x y z
N MET A 1 15.98 -29.51 -3.73
CA MET A 1 15.84 -28.05 -3.95
C MET A 1 14.36 -27.71 -3.87
N HIS A 2 13.84 -27.34 -2.69
CA HIS A 2 12.42 -27.03 -2.53
C HIS A 2 12.11 -25.67 -3.13
N ARG A 3 11.38 -25.67 -4.26
CA ARG A 3 10.80 -24.46 -4.85
C ARG A 3 9.74 -23.98 -3.87
N LYS A 4 10.08 -23.00 -3.02
CA LYS A 4 9.07 -22.22 -2.29
C LYS A 4 8.24 -21.50 -3.34
N THR A 5 7.12 -22.09 -3.74
CA THR A 5 6.06 -21.37 -4.44
C THR A 5 5.61 -20.29 -3.48
N SER A 6 5.91 -19.03 -3.82
CA SER A 6 5.36 -17.89 -3.12
C SER A 6 3.85 -17.94 -3.33
N GLU A 7 3.13 -18.57 -2.40
CA GLU A 7 1.68 -18.48 -2.35
C GLU A 7 1.34 -17.02 -2.09
N ILE A 8 0.50 -16.45 -2.96
CA ILE A 8 -0.12 -15.16 -2.68
C ILE A 8 -1.09 -15.42 -1.54
N THR A 9 -0.64 -15.21 -0.31
CA THR A 9 -1.38 -15.51 0.92
C THR A 9 -2.54 -14.55 1.17
N ALA A 10 -2.58 -13.40 0.47
CA ALA A 10 -3.67 -12.46 0.58
C ALA A 10 -3.89 -11.65 -0.71
N TYR A 11 -5.11 -11.71 -1.24
CA TYR A 11 -5.60 -10.89 -2.33
C TYR A 11 -6.76 -10.03 -1.82
N TYR A 12 -6.54 -8.72 -1.73
CA TYR A 12 -7.55 -7.76 -1.29
C TYR A 12 -8.09 -7.03 -2.52
N ALA A 13 -9.10 -7.60 -3.17
CA ALA A 13 -9.89 -6.86 -4.15
C ALA A 13 -10.93 -6.02 -3.43
N CYS A 14 -10.84 -4.70 -3.54
CA CYS A 14 -12.00 -3.86 -3.32
C CYS A 14 -13.01 -4.20 -4.42
N LYS A 15 -14.16 -4.77 -4.07
CA LYS A 15 -15.30 -4.75 -4.99
C LYS A 15 -15.74 -3.30 -5.12
N GLU A 16 -16.00 -2.80 -6.32
CA GLU A 16 -16.40 -1.39 -6.53
C GLU A 16 -17.62 -0.98 -5.69
N SER A 17 -18.47 -1.94 -5.33
CA SER A 17 -19.64 -1.77 -4.46
C SER A 17 -19.36 -1.81 -2.95
N LYS A 18 -18.11 -2.04 -2.52
CA LYS A 18 -17.70 -2.11 -1.11
C LYS A 18 -16.53 -1.14 -0.87
N VAL A 19 -16.85 0.14 -0.82
CA VAL A 19 -15.92 1.16 -0.32
C VAL A 19 -15.98 1.11 1.21
N PRO A 20 -14.87 0.86 1.91
CA PRO A 20 -14.87 0.86 3.38
C PRO A 20 -15.19 2.25 3.92
N GLU A 21 -16.09 2.34 4.91
CA GLU A 21 -16.37 3.61 5.60
C GLU A 21 -15.17 4.11 6.40
N VAL A 22 -14.32 3.19 6.87
CA VAL A 22 -13.15 3.48 7.68
C VAL A 22 -11.94 2.76 7.12
N LEU A 23 -10.82 3.48 7.10
CA LEU A 23 -9.51 2.97 6.70
C LEU A 23 -8.49 3.20 7.82
N TRP A 24 -7.59 2.24 8.00
CA TRP A 24 -6.59 2.22 9.06
C TRP A 24 -5.19 2.42 8.48
N HIS A 25 -4.37 3.22 9.17
CA HIS A 25 -2.97 3.47 8.83
C HIS A 25 -2.07 3.08 10.00
N VAL A 26 -1.08 2.23 9.76
CA VAL A 26 -0.08 1.90 10.77
C VAL A 26 0.89 3.06 10.90
N ARG A 27 0.90 3.71 12.08
CA ARG A 27 1.80 4.83 12.37
C ARG A 27 2.99 4.35 13.19
N TYR A 28 4.15 4.26 12.55
CA TYR A 28 5.43 4.04 13.25
C TYR A 28 5.95 5.35 13.87
N PRO A 29 6.75 5.30 14.95
CA PRO A 29 7.44 6.48 15.48
C PRO A 29 8.17 7.25 14.38
N GLY A 30 7.99 8.57 14.32
CA GLY A 30 8.57 9.43 13.27
C GLY A 30 7.86 9.41 11.91
N SER A 31 6.78 8.62 11.74
CA SER A 31 5.98 8.65 10.51
C SER A 31 4.93 9.77 10.49
N SER A 32 4.74 10.35 9.30
CA SER A 32 3.74 11.39 8.99
C SER A 32 2.59 10.78 8.20
N LEU A 33 1.37 11.28 8.42
CA LEU A 33 0.19 10.94 7.61
C LEU A 33 0.21 11.59 6.21
N LYS A 34 1.21 12.41 5.92
CA LYS A 34 1.37 13.05 4.62
C LYS A 34 2.26 12.19 3.72
N ALA A 35 1.85 12.05 2.47
CA ALA A 35 2.75 11.55 1.44
C ALA A 35 4.02 12.41 1.41
N ARG A 36 5.19 11.76 1.21
CA ARG A 36 6.49 12.44 1.27
C ARG A 36 6.78 13.30 0.04
N VAL A 37 5.97 13.15 -1.01
CA VAL A 37 6.07 13.88 -2.28
C VAL A 37 4.67 14.22 -2.78
N LYS A 38 4.56 15.32 -3.52
CA LYS A 38 3.29 15.74 -4.14
C LYS A 38 3.00 14.89 -5.38
N PRO A 39 1.74 14.52 -5.65
CA PRO A 39 1.37 13.92 -6.91
C PRO A 39 1.58 14.93 -8.04
N ALA A 40 2.27 14.54 -9.10
CA ALA A 40 2.57 15.39 -10.25
C ALA A 40 2.43 14.64 -11.59
N PHE A 41 1.42 13.75 -11.67
CA PHE A 41 1.22 12.91 -12.84
C PHE A 41 0.75 13.74 -14.04
N LYS A 42 1.47 13.69 -15.15
CA LYS A 42 1.12 14.41 -16.40
C LYS A 42 0.21 13.59 -17.29
N ASN A 43 0.24 12.27 -17.16
CA ASN A 43 -0.58 11.34 -17.94
C ASN A 43 -0.82 10.03 -17.19
N LYS A 44 -1.68 9.19 -17.78
CA LYS A 44 -2.09 7.89 -17.20
C LYS A 44 -0.94 6.90 -17.08
N ASP A 45 0.03 6.94 -17.98
CA ASP A 45 1.15 5.99 -17.99
C ASP A 45 2.18 6.32 -16.91
N GLU A 46 2.42 7.61 -16.66
CA GLU A 46 3.19 8.08 -15.51
C GLU A 46 2.53 7.64 -14.20
N PHE A 47 1.22 7.88 -14.05
CA PHE A 47 0.46 7.40 -12.89
C PHE A 47 0.63 5.89 -12.67
N LYS A 48 0.43 5.06 -13.71
CA LYS A 48 0.62 3.61 -13.63
C LYS A 48 2.03 3.22 -13.21
N THR A 49 3.04 3.94 -13.70
CA THR A 49 4.44 3.69 -13.35
C THR A 49 4.69 3.95 -11.88
N VAL A 50 4.21 5.08 -11.35
CA VAL A 50 4.36 5.40 -9.92
C VAL A 50 3.56 4.42 -9.04
N VAL A 51 2.39 3.97 -9.48
CA VAL A 51 1.64 2.91 -8.78
C VAL A 51 2.44 1.61 -8.73
N LYS A 52 3.03 1.18 -9.84
CA LYS A 52 3.90 -0.02 -9.87
C LYS A 52 5.10 0.12 -8.93
N LEU A 53 5.73 1.29 -8.90
CA LEU A 53 6.82 1.58 -7.96
C LEU A 53 6.36 1.54 -6.50
N ARG A 54 5.17 2.09 -6.19
CA ARG A 54 4.60 2.03 -4.84
C ARG A 54 4.31 0.60 -4.39
N LEU A 55 3.78 -0.23 -5.29
CA LEU A 55 3.45 -1.62 -4.97
C LEU A 55 4.69 -2.52 -4.89
N ASN A 56 5.84 -2.07 -5.37
CA ASN A 56 7.10 -2.76 -5.17
C ASN A 56 7.59 -2.55 -3.72
N TRP A 57 7.52 -3.60 -2.91
CA TRP A 57 7.94 -3.56 -1.50
C TRP A 57 9.42 -3.22 -1.30
N ARG A 58 10.28 -3.44 -2.31
CA ARG A 58 11.71 -3.07 -2.28
C ARG A 58 12.00 -1.64 -2.73
N ASN A 59 10.97 -0.88 -3.08
CA ASN A 59 11.17 0.49 -3.51
C ASN A 59 11.28 1.42 -2.30
N ASP A 60 12.49 1.87 -2.01
CA ASP A 60 12.76 2.83 -0.95
C ASP A 60 12.47 4.29 -1.38
N ASN A 61 12.21 4.53 -2.67
CA ASN A 61 11.92 5.87 -3.17
C ASN A 61 10.56 6.37 -2.66
N PRO A 62 10.47 7.62 -2.17
CA PRO A 62 9.21 8.22 -1.76
C PRO A 62 8.24 8.29 -2.95
N THR A 63 6.98 7.95 -2.68
CA THR A 63 5.88 8.02 -3.66
C THR A 63 4.77 8.90 -3.09
N PRO A 64 3.89 9.47 -3.93
CA PRO A 64 2.82 10.36 -3.50
C PRO A 64 1.62 9.61 -2.91
N PHE A 65 1.85 8.41 -2.34
CA PHE A 65 0.83 7.51 -1.84
C PHE A 65 1.07 7.17 -0.36
N VAL A 66 -0.01 6.98 0.37
CA VAL A 66 -0.03 6.47 1.74
C VAL A 66 -0.78 5.13 1.72
N SER A 67 -0.22 4.11 2.38
CA SER A 67 -0.87 2.80 2.42
C SER A 67 -1.93 2.79 3.52
N LEU A 68 -3.14 2.40 3.15
CA LEU A 68 -4.27 2.27 4.06
C LEU A 68 -4.80 0.83 4.02
N LEU A 69 -5.37 0.38 5.12
CA LEU A 69 -5.87 -0.98 5.33
C LEU A 69 -7.35 -0.92 5.69
N GLU A 70 -8.16 -1.79 5.07
CA GLU A 70 -9.61 -1.85 5.31
C GLU A 70 -9.95 -2.39 6.71
N GLY A 71 -9.15 -3.32 7.25
CA GLY A 71 -9.42 -3.97 8.52
C GLY A 71 -8.49 -3.51 9.64
N LYS A 72 -9.06 -3.18 10.81
CA LYS A 72 -8.29 -2.86 12.02
C LYS A 72 -7.35 -4.00 12.40
N ASP A 73 -7.85 -5.24 12.41
CA ASP A 73 -7.05 -6.42 12.76
C ASP A 73 -5.91 -6.66 11.78
N ASN A 74 -6.13 -6.37 10.49
CA ASN A 74 -5.07 -6.42 9.49
C ASN A 74 -4.03 -5.34 9.74
N ALA A 75 -4.44 -4.12 10.09
CA ALA A 75 -3.51 -3.06 10.46
C ALA A 75 -2.68 -3.39 11.70
N LEU A 76 -3.29 -3.99 12.72
CA LEU A 76 -2.58 -4.46 13.92
C LEU A 76 -1.58 -5.56 13.57
N LYS A 77 -1.99 -6.59 12.82
CA LYS A 77 -1.08 -7.65 12.34
C LYS A 77 0.09 -7.10 11.51
N TRP A 78 -0.17 -6.12 10.64
CA TRP A 78 0.88 -5.45 9.87
C TRP A 78 1.85 -4.64 10.73
N ALA A 79 1.41 -4.11 11.88
CA ALA A 79 2.24 -3.36 12.80
C ALA A 79 3.13 -4.24 13.68
N GLU A 80 2.75 -5.51 13.86
CA GLU A 80 3.47 -6.51 14.66
C GLU A 80 4.63 -7.20 13.90
N ILE A 81 4.74 -6.98 12.58
CA ILE A 81 5.85 -7.43 11.71
C ILE A 81 6.97 -6.38 11.73
#